data_AF-A0A2D5GFV5-F1
#
_entry.id   AF-A0A2D5GFV5-F1
#
_cell.length_a   1.000
_cell.length_b   1.000
_cell.length_c   1.000
_cell.angle_alpha   90.00
_cell.angle_beta   90.00
_cell.angle_gamma   90.00
#
_symmetry.space_group_name_H-M   'P 1'
#
loop_
_entity.id
_entity.type
_entity.pdbx_description
1 polymer ?
#
loop_
_entity_poly.entity_id
_entity_poly.type
_entity_poly.pdbx_seq_one_letter_code
_entity_poly.pdbx_strand_id
1 'polypeptide(L)'
;MPFKRILSVILLGTILSACSTREASEQFRGSTSQRLLTYSINNLMSQLPEEDFMPFTGQPVYVRSHFIEASQTLNYTTQRLYMELTSRWQMNLVDSPEKARYELDFFFTSLGTDNDVFGLTIPIFWANTDQSSFDILAVRMYHGVSEMYYFSKDKETGVVTPYDRILNRARTDRFTTPFFSFPVDDLDENSILD
;
A
#
# COMPACT_ATOMS: atom_id res chain seq x y z
N MET A 1 44.23 33.21 -16.32
CA MET A 1 44.01 32.49 -15.04
C MET A 1 42.58 32.55 -14.45
N PRO A 2 41.71 33.56 -14.70
CA PRO A 2 40.38 33.58 -14.05
C PRO A 2 39.41 32.54 -14.64
N PHE A 3 39.52 32.22 -15.94
CA PHE A 3 38.64 31.25 -16.62
C PHE A 3 38.70 29.84 -16.02
N LYS A 4 39.91 29.35 -15.66
CA LYS A 4 40.07 28.05 -14.99
C LYS A 4 39.42 28.01 -13.60
N ARG A 5 39.48 29.12 -12.86
CA ARG A 5 38.85 29.23 -11.53
C ARG A 5 37.32 29.29 -11.64
N ILE A 6 36.79 30.03 -12.62
CA ILE A 6 35.35 30.10 -12.90
C ILE A 6 34.81 28.72 -13.31
N LEU A 7 35.52 28.01 -14.19
CA LEU A 7 35.13 26.65 -14.62
C LEU A 7 35.12 25.67 -13.44
N SER A 8 36.12 25.72 -12.55
CA SER A 8 36.14 24.88 -11.33
C SER A 8 34.98 25.20 -10.39
N VAL A 9 34.62 26.47 -10.22
CA VAL A 9 33.48 26.87 -9.36
C VAL A 9 32.16 26.42 -9.95
N ILE A 10 31.97 26.53 -11.27
CA ILE A 10 30.77 26.05 -11.96
C ILE A 10 30.67 24.52 -11.83
N LEU A 11 31.77 23.80 -12.09
CA LEU A 11 31.80 22.34 -11.98
C LEU A 11 31.49 21.87 -10.56
N LEU A 12 32.09 22.50 -9.55
CA LEU A 12 31.83 22.20 -8.14
C LEU A 12 30.38 22.50 -7.76
N GLY A 13 29.82 23.62 -8.24
CA GLY A 13 28.41 23.98 -8.04
C GLY A 13 27.44 22.98 -8.65
N THR A 14 27.74 22.47 -9.85
CA THR A 14 26.91 21.42 -10.50
C THR A 14 26.97 20.08 -9.76
N ILE A 15 28.14 19.69 -9.24
CA ILE A 15 28.30 18.44 -8.49
C ILE A 15 27.57 18.52 -7.13
N LEU A 16 27.64 19.66 -6.44
CA LEU A 16 26.95 19.85 -5.16
C LEU A 16 25.42 19.92 -5.33
N SER A 17 24.93 20.51 -6.42
CA SER A 17 23.48 20.59 -6.70
C SER A 17 22.88 19.22 -7.05
N ALA A 18 23.66 18.34 -7.72
CA ALA A 18 23.23 16.99 -8.10
C ALA A 18 23.00 16.07 -6.90
N CYS A 19 23.74 16.23 -5.79
CA CYS A 19 23.51 15.43 -4.57
C CYS A 19 22.22 15.84 -3.84
N SER A 20 21.91 17.13 -3.77
CA SER A 20 20.74 17.63 -3.02
C SER A 20 19.38 17.21 -3.61
N THR A 21 19.30 17.05 -4.93
CA THR A 21 18.04 16.68 -5.61
C THR A 21 17.70 15.19 -5.40
N ARG A 22 18.70 14.34 -5.16
CA ARG A 22 18.53 12.89 -4.97
C ARG A 22 17.93 12.53 -3.61
N GLU A 23 18.28 13.27 -2.55
CA GLU A 23 17.79 13.03 -1.20
C GLU A 23 16.28 13.32 -1.07
N ALA A 24 15.79 14.39 -1.73
CA ALA A 24 14.37 14.70 -1.77
C ALA A 24 13.54 13.59 -2.47
N SER A 25 14.06 13.01 -3.56
CA SER A 25 13.38 11.93 -4.30
C SER A 25 13.18 10.64 -3.48
N GLU A 26 14.17 10.25 -2.68
CA GLU A 26 14.09 9.08 -1.78
C GLU A 26 13.07 9.31 -0.66
N GLN A 27 13.01 10.53 -0.11
CA GLN A 27 12.10 10.90 0.97
C GLN A 27 10.62 10.79 0.57
N PHE A 28 10.27 11.11 -0.68
CA PHE A 28 8.90 10.96 -1.18
C PHE A 28 8.51 9.51 -1.51
N ARG A 29 9.49 8.62 -1.70
CA ARG A 29 9.25 7.21 -2.08
C ARG A 29 8.47 6.44 -1.01
N GLY A 30 8.78 6.68 0.27
CA GLY A 30 8.07 6.07 1.40
C GLY A 30 6.62 6.53 1.50
N SER A 31 6.36 7.82 1.26
CA SER A 31 5.00 8.39 1.27
C SER A 31 4.15 7.86 0.11
N THR A 32 4.72 7.71 -1.08
CA THR A 32 4.01 7.11 -2.24
C THR A 32 3.64 5.66 -1.98
N SER A 33 4.57 4.84 -1.47
CA SER A 33 4.30 3.44 -1.15
C SER A 33 3.21 3.30 -0.07
N GLN A 34 3.28 4.11 0.99
CA GLN A 34 2.23 4.13 2.01
C GLN A 34 0.87 4.51 1.42
N ARG A 35 0.81 5.55 0.58
CA ARG A 35 -0.43 6.01 -0.06
C ARG A 35 -1.08 4.94 -0.93
N LEU A 36 -0.30 4.23 -1.73
CA LEU A 36 -0.80 3.14 -2.57
C LEU A 36 -1.35 1.98 -1.77
N LEU A 37 -0.64 1.59 -0.72
CA LEU A 37 -1.07 0.52 0.16
C LEU A 37 -2.37 0.89 0.87
N THR A 38 -2.46 2.11 1.40
CA THR A 38 -3.68 2.65 2.00
C THR A 38 -4.83 2.68 0.99
N TYR A 39 -4.59 3.10 -0.26
CA TYR A 39 -5.61 3.10 -1.31
C TYR A 39 -6.11 1.68 -1.63
N SER A 40 -5.17 0.74 -1.80
CA SER A 40 -5.47 -0.68 -2.04
C SER A 40 -6.29 -1.27 -0.89
N ILE A 41 -5.95 -0.97 0.37
CA ILE A 41 -6.72 -1.40 1.55
C ILE A 41 -8.12 -0.79 1.54
N ASN A 42 -8.24 0.51 1.29
CA ASN A 42 -9.55 1.18 1.29
C ASN A 42 -10.48 0.61 0.22
N ASN A 43 -9.95 0.35 -0.98
CA ASN A 43 -10.71 -0.24 -2.07
C ASN A 43 -11.02 -1.73 -1.80
N LEU A 44 -10.13 -2.45 -1.10
CA LEU A 44 -10.43 -3.82 -0.64
C LEU A 44 -11.64 -3.84 0.30
N MET A 45 -11.72 -2.89 1.23
CA MET A 45 -12.81 -2.80 2.19
C MET A 45 -14.14 -2.38 1.54
N SER A 46 -14.10 -1.44 0.58
CA SER A 46 -15.32 -1.04 -0.13
C SER A 46 -15.93 -2.18 -0.94
N GLN A 47 -15.11 -3.12 -1.43
CA GLN A 47 -15.52 -4.28 -2.23
C GLN A 47 -16.07 -5.45 -1.40
N LEU A 48 -16.13 -5.35 -0.08
CA LEU A 48 -16.80 -6.35 0.75
C LEU A 48 -18.28 -6.50 0.32
N PRO A 49 -18.72 -7.72 -0.04
CA PRO A 49 -20.05 -7.97 -0.58
C PRO A 49 -21.12 -7.84 0.50
N GLU A 50 -22.16 -7.05 0.23
CA GLU A 50 -23.19 -6.74 1.22
C GLU A 50 -23.93 -7.99 1.73
N GLU A 51 -24.22 -8.93 0.84
CA GLU A 51 -24.96 -10.17 1.11
C GLU A 51 -24.30 -11.07 2.16
N ASP A 52 -22.97 -11.08 2.23
CA ASP A 52 -22.24 -11.89 3.20
C ASP A 52 -22.34 -11.34 4.62
N PHE A 53 -22.52 -10.02 4.74
CA PHE A 53 -22.43 -9.32 6.03
C PHE A 53 -23.79 -8.90 6.62
N MET A 54 -24.83 -8.81 5.78
CA MET A 54 -26.20 -8.54 6.19
C MET A 54 -26.73 -9.43 7.34
N PRO A 55 -26.42 -10.75 7.41
CA PRO A 55 -26.87 -11.60 8.52
C PRO A 55 -26.32 -11.19 9.90
N PHE A 56 -25.25 -10.41 9.95
CA PHE A 56 -24.56 -10.03 11.18
C PHE A 56 -24.99 -8.65 11.74
N THR A 57 -25.88 -7.94 11.04
CA THR A 57 -26.33 -6.61 11.47
C THR A 57 -26.94 -6.64 12.87
N GLY A 58 -26.42 -5.78 13.76
CA GLY A 58 -26.83 -5.70 15.17
C GLY A 58 -26.45 -6.90 16.04
N GLN A 59 -25.85 -7.96 15.48
CA GLN A 59 -25.44 -9.14 16.22
C GLN A 59 -24.12 -8.90 16.97
N PRO A 60 -23.91 -9.54 18.13
CA PRO A 60 -22.60 -9.52 18.78
C PRO A 60 -21.62 -10.40 17.98
N VAL A 61 -20.64 -9.76 17.36
CA VAL A 61 -19.65 -10.42 16.49
C VAL A 61 -18.25 -10.22 17.05
N TYR A 62 -17.49 -11.30 17.19
CA TYR A 62 -16.07 -11.22 17.48
C TYR A 62 -15.29 -11.32 16.18
N VAL A 63 -14.45 -10.31 15.91
CA VAL A 63 -13.69 -10.23 14.66
C VAL A 63 -12.21 -10.44 14.95
N ARG A 64 -11.55 -11.24 14.12
CA ARG A 64 -10.10 -11.45 14.14
C ARG A 64 -9.50 -11.17 12.77
N SER A 65 -8.34 -10.56 12.77
CA SER A 65 -7.52 -10.35 11.57
C SER A 65 -6.22 -11.13 11.73
N HIS A 66 -5.90 -11.92 10.73
CA HIS A 66 -4.71 -12.76 10.69
C HIS A 66 -3.79 -12.31 9.56
N PHE A 67 -2.51 -12.23 9.87
CA PHE A 67 -1.44 -11.97 8.91
C PHE A 67 -0.20 -12.78 9.30
N ILE A 68 0.67 -13.05 8.33
CA ILE A 68 1.86 -13.87 8.56
C ILE A 68 2.81 -13.22 9.57
N GLU A 69 2.92 -11.88 9.54
CA GLU A 69 3.79 -11.12 10.46
C GLU A 69 3.07 -9.89 11.02
N ALA A 70 3.20 -9.63 12.32
CA ALA A 70 2.63 -8.42 12.91
C ALA A 70 3.31 -7.16 12.34
N SER A 71 2.52 -6.20 11.85
CA SER A 71 3.02 -4.96 11.26
C SER A 71 2.09 -3.78 11.56
N GLN A 72 2.62 -2.55 11.42
CA GLN A 72 1.79 -1.33 11.49
C GLN A 72 0.70 -1.32 10.42
N THR A 73 1.00 -1.89 9.24
CA THR A 73 0.04 -2.08 8.16
C THR A 73 -1.13 -2.94 8.62
N LEU A 74 -0.88 -4.09 9.27
CA LEU A 74 -1.94 -4.95 9.78
C LEU A 74 -2.82 -4.20 10.81
N ASN A 75 -2.22 -3.43 11.70
CA ASN A 75 -2.97 -2.64 12.68
C ASN A 75 -3.89 -1.64 11.97
N TYR A 76 -3.37 -0.91 10.98
CA TYR A 76 -4.15 0.02 10.17
C TYR A 76 -5.31 -0.69 9.45
N THR A 77 -5.01 -1.79 8.74
CA THR A 77 -5.99 -2.60 8.02
C THR A 77 -7.09 -3.11 8.94
N THR A 78 -6.72 -3.60 10.13
CA THR A 78 -7.67 -4.11 11.13
C THR A 78 -8.61 -3.03 11.61
N GLN A 79 -8.10 -1.84 11.94
CA GLN A 79 -8.94 -0.71 12.34
C GLN A 79 -9.86 -0.26 11.20
N ARG A 80 -9.32 -0.17 9.98
CA ARG A 80 -10.10 0.19 8.79
C ARG A 80 -11.22 -0.83 8.51
N LEU A 81 -10.95 -2.12 8.67
CA LEU A 81 -11.95 -3.19 8.58
C LEU A 81 -13.04 -3.02 9.65
N TYR A 82 -12.66 -2.78 10.91
CA TYR A 82 -13.63 -2.62 12.01
C TYR A 82 -14.54 -1.42 11.77
N MET A 83 -13.98 -0.33 11.25
CA MET A 83 -14.78 0.84 10.83
C MET A 83 -15.75 0.50 9.71
N GLU A 84 -15.34 -0.30 8.71
CA GLU A 84 -16.23 -0.72 7.63
C GLU A 84 -17.39 -1.59 8.17
N LEU A 85 -17.06 -2.59 8.99
CA LEU A 85 -18.04 -3.51 9.58
C LEU A 85 -19.09 -2.80 10.45
N THR A 86 -18.64 -1.83 11.25
CA THR A 86 -19.52 -1.05 12.13
C THR A 86 -20.30 0.02 11.38
N SER A 87 -19.71 0.71 10.40
CA SER A 87 -20.37 1.81 9.68
C SER A 87 -21.39 1.33 8.64
N ARG A 88 -21.04 0.32 7.84
CA ARG A 88 -21.93 -0.16 6.76
C ARG A 88 -22.99 -1.12 7.26
N TRP A 89 -22.63 -2.07 8.12
CA TRP A 89 -23.54 -3.14 8.55
C TRP A 89 -23.95 -3.07 10.02
N GLN A 90 -23.53 -2.02 10.76
CA GLN A 90 -23.93 -1.79 12.16
C GLN A 90 -23.70 -3.01 13.05
N MET A 91 -22.60 -3.73 12.82
CA MET A 91 -22.24 -4.88 13.63
C MET A 91 -21.84 -4.45 15.04
N ASN A 92 -22.28 -5.20 16.05
CA ASN A 92 -21.86 -4.99 17.42
C ASN A 92 -20.57 -5.78 17.67
N LEU A 93 -19.42 -5.14 17.44
CA LEU A 93 -18.12 -5.78 17.63
C LEU A 93 -17.82 -5.95 19.13
N VAL A 94 -17.69 -7.20 19.57
CA VAL A 94 -17.36 -7.53 20.96
C VAL A 94 -15.85 -7.75 21.13
N ASP A 95 -15.37 -7.54 22.36
CA ASP A 95 -13.96 -7.64 22.74
C ASP A 95 -13.48 -9.08 23.00
N SER A 96 -14.40 -10.03 23.13
CA SER A 96 -14.07 -11.41 23.46
C SER A 96 -14.97 -12.41 22.73
N PRO A 97 -14.42 -13.57 22.32
CA PRO A 97 -15.19 -14.58 21.61
C PRO A 97 -16.34 -15.15 22.45
N GLU A 98 -16.24 -15.13 23.78
CA GLU A 98 -17.29 -15.62 24.70
C GLU A 98 -18.57 -14.79 24.61
N LYS A 99 -18.47 -13.48 24.37
CA LYS A 99 -19.61 -12.57 24.26
C LYS A 99 -20.25 -12.57 22.88
N ALA A 100 -19.64 -13.27 21.92
CA ALA A 100 -20.07 -13.27 20.53
C ALA A 100 -21.10 -14.37 20.26
N ARG A 101 -22.02 -14.06 19.35
CA ARG A 101 -22.87 -15.05 18.66
C ARG A 101 -22.16 -15.58 17.41
N TYR A 102 -21.48 -14.69 16.68
CA TYR A 102 -20.73 -15.01 15.49
C TYR A 102 -19.25 -14.68 15.65
N GLU A 103 -18.38 -15.48 15.06
CA GLU A 103 -16.96 -15.17 14.90
C GLU A 103 -16.66 -14.94 13.42
N LEU A 104 -15.96 -13.85 13.10
CA LEU A 104 -15.46 -13.58 11.76
C LEU A 104 -13.93 -13.59 11.77
N ASP A 105 -13.35 -14.45 10.95
CA ASP A 105 -11.89 -14.56 10.78
C ASP A 105 -11.50 -14.06 9.40
N PHE A 106 -10.73 -12.98 9.35
CA PHE A 106 -10.18 -12.41 8.12
C PHE A 106 -8.71 -12.79 8.01
N PHE A 107 -8.34 -13.39 6.89
CA PHE A 107 -6.98 -13.79 6.58
C PHE A 107 -6.44 -12.93 5.47
N PHE A 108 -5.50 -12.05 5.80
CA PHE A 108 -4.78 -11.26 4.82
C PHE A 108 -3.61 -12.08 4.28
N THR A 109 -3.52 -12.24 2.96
CA THR A 109 -2.44 -13.01 2.31
C THR A 109 -1.39 -12.12 1.69
N SER A 110 -1.77 -10.88 1.35
CA SER A 110 -0.86 -9.87 0.82
C SER A 110 -1.27 -8.51 1.35
N LEU A 111 -0.31 -7.79 1.93
CA LEU A 111 -0.42 -6.39 2.33
C LEU A 111 0.94 -5.76 2.12
N GLY A 112 1.14 -5.07 1.00
CA GLY A 112 2.44 -4.45 0.72
C GLY A 112 2.46 -3.65 -0.56
N THR A 113 3.65 -3.17 -0.89
CA THR A 113 3.92 -2.52 -2.17
C THR A 113 4.96 -3.29 -2.98
N ASP A 114 4.63 -3.58 -4.23
CA ASP A 114 5.57 -4.12 -5.22
C ASP A 114 6.11 -3.00 -6.10
N ASN A 115 7.35 -3.12 -6.58
CA ASN A 115 8.02 -2.10 -7.37
C ASN A 115 8.70 -2.73 -8.59
N ASP A 116 8.30 -2.30 -9.78
CA ASP A 116 8.92 -2.70 -11.05
C ASP A 116 9.58 -1.51 -11.75
N VAL A 117 10.59 -1.81 -12.56
CA VAL A 117 11.27 -0.82 -13.41
C VAL A 117 11.33 -1.35 -14.84
N PHE A 118 10.75 -0.60 -15.78
CA PHE A 118 10.80 -0.90 -17.20
C PHE A 118 11.51 0.21 -17.96
N GLY A 119 12.63 -0.09 -18.63
CA GLY A 119 13.31 0.92 -19.45
C GLY A 119 14.79 0.65 -19.70
N LEU A 120 15.45 1.67 -20.22
CA LEU A 120 16.89 1.69 -20.44
C LEU A 120 17.60 2.17 -19.17
N THR A 121 18.16 1.20 -18.46
CA THR A 121 18.91 1.43 -17.23
C THR A 121 20.34 0.92 -17.40
N ILE A 122 21.32 1.75 -17.03
CA ILE A 122 22.74 1.38 -17.04
C ILE A 122 23.17 0.95 -15.63
N PRO A 123 23.68 -0.27 -15.43
CA PRO A 123 24.27 -0.67 -14.16
C PRO A 123 25.56 0.12 -13.86
N ILE A 124 25.68 0.66 -12.64
CA ILE A 124 26.84 1.42 -12.14
C ILE A 124 27.72 0.47 -11.31
N PHE A 125 28.64 -0.26 -11.95
CA PHE A 125 29.49 -1.27 -11.27
C PHE A 125 30.56 -0.72 -10.30
N TRP A 126 30.63 0.58 -10.10
CA TRP A 126 31.72 1.30 -9.42
C TRP A 126 31.25 2.07 -8.17
N ALA A 127 29.94 2.02 -7.87
CA ALA A 127 29.36 2.59 -6.65
C ALA A 127 28.93 1.46 -5.71
N ASN A 128 29.57 1.38 -4.53
CA ASN A 128 29.19 0.46 -3.45
C ASN A 128 27.93 0.99 -2.73
N THR A 129 26.79 0.95 -3.41
CA THR A 129 25.48 1.25 -2.81
C THR A 129 24.47 0.21 -3.28
N ASP A 130 23.57 -0.21 -2.38
CA ASP A 130 22.65 -1.35 -2.53
C ASP A 130 21.68 -1.29 -3.75
N GLN A 131 21.65 -0.18 -4.49
CA GLN A 131 21.09 -0.11 -5.84
C GLN A 131 22.02 0.68 -6.77
N SER A 132 22.72 -0.04 -7.63
CA SER A 132 23.76 0.48 -8.53
C SER A 132 23.24 0.57 -9.96
N SER A 133 22.22 1.39 -10.22
CA SER A 133 21.67 1.53 -11.58
C SER A 133 21.23 2.96 -11.90
N PHE A 134 21.44 3.39 -13.15
CA PHE A 134 21.16 4.74 -13.66
C PHE A 134 20.11 4.67 -14.77
N ASP A 135 18.95 5.30 -14.56
CA ASP A 135 17.89 5.30 -15.56
C ASP A 135 18.12 6.40 -16.60
N ILE A 136 18.31 6.01 -17.86
CA ILE A 136 18.32 6.95 -19.00
C ILE A 136 16.88 7.25 -19.43
N LEU A 137 16.05 6.22 -19.45
CA LEU A 137 14.65 6.28 -19.81
C LEU A 137 13.95 5.12 -19.13
N ALA A 138 13.25 5.36 -18.03
CA ALA A 138 12.58 4.30 -17.30
C ALA A 138 11.20 4.72 -16.81
N VAL A 139 10.27 3.78 -16.85
CA VAL A 139 9.00 3.85 -16.14
C VAL A 139 9.14 3.02 -14.88
N ARG A 140 8.95 3.65 -13.73
CA ARG A 140 8.92 2.99 -12.42
C ARG A 140 7.46 2.78 -12.06
N MET A 141 7.09 1.54 -11.83
CA MET A 141 5.73 1.12 -11.52
C MET A 141 5.69 0.72 -10.05
N TYR A 142 4.80 1.30 -9.28
CA TYR A 142 4.58 0.94 -7.88
C TYR A 142 3.17 0.39 -7.74
N HIS A 143 3.03 -0.76 -7.10
CA HIS A 143 1.76 -1.44 -6.91
C HIS A 143 1.46 -1.63 -5.43
N GLY A 144 0.41 -1.01 -4.90
CA GLY A 144 -0.17 -1.43 -3.62
C GLY A 144 -0.98 -2.70 -3.85
N VAL A 145 -0.68 -3.78 -3.12
CA VAL A 145 -1.42 -5.05 -3.22
C VAL A 145 -2.06 -5.36 -1.88
N SER A 146 -3.35 -5.68 -1.91
CA SER A 146 -4.09 -6.12 -0.73
C SER A 146 -5.00 -7.29 -1.10
N GLU A 147 -4.87 -8.40 -0.39
CA GLU A 147 -5.62 -9.62 -0.66
C GLU A 147 -6.10 -10.24 0.65
N MET A 148 -7.37 -10.64 0.69
CA MET A 148 -7.94 -11.32 1.84
C MET A 148 -8.98 -12.37 1.46
N TYR A 149 -9.25 -13.27 2.38
CA TYR A 149 -10.42 -14.14 2.40
C TYR A 149 -10.91 -14.24 3.85
N TYR A 150 -12.16 -14.66 4.06
CA TYR A 150 -12.74 -14.70 5.39
C TYR A 150 -13.66 -15.89 5.61
N PHE A 151 -13.89 -16.20 6.89
CA PHE A 151 -14.84 -17.20 7.34
C PHE A 151 -15.77 -16.60 8.38
N SER A 152 -17.02 -17.08 8.39
CA SER A 152 -17.92 -16.87 9.51
C SER A 152 -18.18 -18.16 10.24
N LYS A 153 -18.22 -18.10 11.56
CA LYS A 153 -18.62 -19.21 12.42
C LYS A 153 -19.83 -18.80 13.26
N ASP A 154 -20.90 -19.55 13.14
CA ASP A 154 -22.04 -19.46 14.05
C ASP A 154 -21.75 -20.33 15.28
N LYS A 155 -21.76 -19.74 16.47
CA LYS A 155 -21.45 -20.47 17.70
C LYS A 155 -22.60 -21.32 18.23
N GLU A 156 -23.84 -21.01 17.86
CA GLU A 156 -25.02 -21.81 18.25
C GLU A 156 -25.07 -23.10 17.44
N THR A 157 -24.84 -23.01 16.13
CA THR A 157 -24.94 -24.17 15.23
C THR A 157 -23.60 -24.88 15.01
N GLY A 158 -22.48 -24.20 15.26
CA GLY A 158 -21.13 -24.68 14.97
C GLY A 158 -20.75 -24.66 13.48
N VAL A 159 -21.63 -24.14 12.62
CA VAL A 159 -21.40 -24.08 11.17
C VAL A 159 -20.34 -23.03 10.85
N VAL A 160 -19.38 -23.42 10.01
CA VAL A 160 -18.35 -22.53 9.47
C VAL A 160 -18.59 -22.35 7.97
N THR A 161 -18.79 -21.11 7.57
CA THR A 161 -19.01 -20.72 6.17
C THR A 161 -17.76 -20.04 5.63
N PRO A 162 -17.10 -20.60 4.60
CA PRO A 162 -16.03 -19.90 3.87
C PRO A 162 -16.62 -18.91 2.88
N TYR A 163 -15.95 -17.79 2.70
CA TYR A 163 -16.26 -16.81 1.67
C TYR A 163 -15.09 -16.65 0.70
N ASP A 164 -15.42 -16.22 -0.52
CA ASP A 164 -14.47 -16.11 -1.60
C ASP A 164 -13.42 -15.03 -1.34
N ARG A 165 -12.30 -15.20 -2.03
CA ARG A 165 -11.14 -14.31 -1.94
C ARG A 165 -11.41 -12.99 -2.65
N ILE A 166 -11.08 -11.89 -1.99
CA ILE A 166 -11.13 -10.54 -2.55
C ILE A 166 -9.69 -10.02 -2.73
N LEU A 167 -9.37 -9.58 -3.95
CA LEU A 167 -8.06 -9.06 -4.34
C LEU A 167 -8.20 -7.62 -4.84
N ASN A 168 -7.37 -6.73 -4.29
CA ASN A 168 -7.23 -5.36 -4.75
C ASN A 168 -5.79 -5.02 -5.12
N ARG A 169 -5.64 -4.21 -6.17
CA ARG A 169 -4.36 -3.69 -6.65
C ARG A 169 -4.50 -2.21 -7.00
N ALA A 170 -3.72 -1.36 -6.33
CA ALA A 170 -3.56 0.05 -6.64
C ALA A 170 -2.26 0.25 -7.41
N ARG A 171 -2.25 1.06 -8.47
CA ARG A 171 -1.06 1.28 -9.31
C ARG A 171 -0.75 2.78 -9.46
N THR A 172 0.53 3.12 -9.36
CA THR A 172 1.08 4.42 -9.79
C THR A 172 2.30 4.15 -10.66
N ASP A 173 2.36 4.86 -11.78
CA ASP A 173 3.44 4.78 -12.74
C ASP A 173 4.14 6.14 -12.80
N ARG A 174 5.47 6.12 -12.73
CA ARG A 174 6.28 7.32 -12.83
C ARG A 174 7.25 7.20 -13.99
N PHE A 175 7.11 8.08 -14.96
CA PHE A 175 8.09 8.22 -16.04
C PHE A 175 9.29 9.01 -15.51
N THR A 176 10.49 8.48 -15.75
CA THR A 176 11.74 9.01 -15.23
C THR A 176 12.81 9.09 -16.32
N THR A 177 13.46 10.25 -16.38
CA THR A 177 14.69 10.50 -17.14
C THR A 177 15.75 11.07 -16.19
N PRO A 178 17.02 11.18 -16.61
CA PRO A 178 18.07 11.82 -15.82
C PRO A 178 17.77 13.26 -15.38
N PHE A 179 16.89 13.97 -16.08
CA PHE A 179 16.69 15.41 -15.88
C PHE A 179 15.31 15.77 -15.30
N PHE A 180 14.30 14.94 -15.53
CA PHE A 180 12.96 15.18 -15.01
C PHE A 180 12.19 13.87 -14.87
N SER A 181 11.18 13.89 -14.01
CA SER A 181 10.23 12.80 -13.84
C SER A 181 8.84 13.36 -13.60
N PHE A 182 7.82 12.64 -14.07
CA PHE A 182 6.42 13.02 -13.90
C PHE A 182 5.55 11.76 -13.69
N PRO A 183 4.47 11.87 -12.90
CA PRO A 183 3.52 10.78 -12.72
C PRO A 183 2.70 10.57 -14.01
N VAL A 184 2.31 9.32 -14.26
CA VAL A 184 1.47 8.88 -15.40
C VAL A 184 0.19 8.19 -14.87
N ASP A 185 -0.14 8.43 -13.61
CA ASP A 185 -1.11 7.65 -12.82
C ASP A 185 -2.56 7.68 -13.32
N ASP A 186 -3.28 6.62 -12.95
CA ASP A 186 -4.72 6.38 -13.17
C ASP A 186 -5.50 6.40 -11.83
N LEU A 187 -4.91 6.94 -10.76
CA LEU A 187 -5.57 7.07 -9.45
C LEU A 187 -6.56 8.23 -9.51
N ASP A 188 -7.87 7.94 -9.43
CA ASP A 188 -8.93 8.94 -9.37
C ASP A 188 -8.70 9.91 -8.20
N GLU A 189 -8.56 11.20 -8.51
CA GLU A 189 -8.32 12.31 -7.59
C GLU A 189 -9.52 12.61 -6.65
N ASN A 190 -10.59 11.80 -6.71
CA ASN A 190 -11.81 11.95 -5.89
C ASN A 190 -11.87 10.99 -4.69
N SER A 191 -10.75 10.40 -4.28
CA SER A 191 -10.71 9.55 -3.09
C SER A 191 -10.82 10.40 -1.80
N ILE A 192 -11.49 9.90 -0.78
CA ILE A 192 -11.89 10.58 0.49
C ILE A 192 -10.69 11.13 1.33
N LEU A 193 -9.48 11.09 0.79
CA LEU A 193 -8.24 11.49 1.45
C LEU A 193 -7.72 12.87 1.03
N ASP A 194 -8.47 13.65 0.23
CA ASP A 194 -8.25 15.08 0.00
C ASP A 194 -9.33 15.97 0.65
#